data_AF-A0A1G1HUF8-F1
#
_entry.id   AF-A0A1G1HUF8-F1
#
_cell.length_a   1.000
_cell.length_b   1.000
_cell.length_c   1.000
_cell.angle_alpha   90.00
_cell.angle_beta   90.00
_cell.angle_gamma   90.00
#
_symmetry.space_group_name_H-M   'P 1'
#
loop_
_entity.id
_entity.type
_entity.pdbx_description
1 polymer ?
#
loop_
_entity_poly.entity_id
_entity_poly.type
_entity_poly.pdbx_seq_one_letter_code
_entity_poly.pdbx_strand_id
1 'polypeptide(L)'
;MTDTGNHTIRRILRTTGQVKTIAGMPKEGGYLDGVGFDSRFRYPRGITVDGDYLYVADTGNNVLRRVNKNTGEVLTFSGNTGQSSFTPGERDEARFNNIISLTTASNTPYVYFSDSVENIIGKVEK
;
A
#
# COMPACT_ATOMS: atom_id res chain seq x y z
N MET A 1 9.28 -5.40 0.00
CA MET A 1 8.64 -5.98 1.21
C MET A 1 8.13 -4.86 2.09
N THR A 2 7.10 -5.12 2.87
CA THR A 2 6.62 -4.23 3.94
C THR A 2 7.35 -4.56 5.24
N ASP A 3 7.70 -3.53 6.00
CA ASP A 3 8.22 -3.63 7.36
C ASP A 3 7.19 -2.96 8.28
N THR A 4 6.20 -3.75 8.68
CA THR A 4 4.96 -3.28 9.30
C THR A 4 5.21 -2.50 10.59
N GLY A 5 6.11 -3.00 11.44
CA GLY A 5 6.45 -2.38 12.72
C GLY A 5 7.24 -1.08 12.57
N ASN A 6 8.01 -0.93 11.49
CA ASN A 6 8.73 0.31 11.21
C ASN A 6 7.96 1.27 10.30
N HIS A 7 6.79 0.88 9.77
CA HIS A 7 5.99 1.69 8.85
C HIS A 7 6.70 2.03 7.54
N THR A 8 7.49 1.10 7.00
CA THR A 8 8.30 1.36 5.80
C THR A 8 8.18 0.29 4.73
N ILE A 9 8.55 0.66 3.51
CA ILE A 9 8.76 -0.25 2.39
C ILE A 9 10.25 -0.45 2.18
N ARG A 10 10.67 -1.72 2.19
CA ARG A 10 12.07 -2.12 2.07
C ARG A 10 12.29 -2.86 0.75
N ARG A 11 13.45 -2.61 0.14
CA ARG A 11 13.96 -3.32 -1.02
C ARG A 11 15.16 -4.15 -0.59
N ILE A 12 15.21 -5.40 -1.05
CA ILE A 12 16.35 -6.30 -0.86
C ILE A 12 17.04 -6.47 -2.21
N LEU A 13 18.33 -6.19 -2.29
CA LEU A 13 19.13 -6.48 -3.47
C LEU A 13 19.42 -7.99 -3.51
N ARG A 14 18.92 -8.69 -4.53
CA ARG A 14 19.01 -10.16 -4.61
C ARG A 14 20.44 -10.71 -4.63
N THR A 15 21.38 -9.96 -5.21
CA THR A 15 22.77 -10.40 -5.37
C THR A 15 23.59 -10.29 -4.09
N THR A 16 23.25 -9.35 -3.19
CA THR A 16 24.05 -9.06 -1.99
C THR A 16 23.27 -9.24 -0.68
N GLY A 17 21.95 -9.37 -0.75
CA GLY A 17 21.07 -9.32 0.41
C GLY A 17 20.93 -7.94 1.06
N GLN A 18 21.51 -6.87 0.48
CA GLN A 18 21.45 -5.54 1.06
C GLN A 18 20.01 -5.04 1.14
N VAL A 19 19.59 -4.61 2.33
CA VAL A 19 18.26 -4.03 2.58
C VAL A 19 18.33 -2.51 2.57
N LYS A 20 17.49 -1.86 1.77
CA LYS A 20 17.35 -0.39 1.72
C LYS A 20 15.89 0.01 1.95
N THR A 21 15.66 1.04 2.74
CA THR A 21 14.34 1.71 2.80
C THR A 21 14.16 2.54 1.55
N ILE A 22 13.04 2.32 0.84
CA ILE A 22 12.71 3.06 -0.39
C ILE A 22 11.53 4.02 -0.20
N ALA A 23 10.71 3.82 0.84
CA ALA A 23 9.60 4.70 1.19
C ALA A 23 9.21 4.51 2.67
N GLY A 24 8.68 5.57 3.28
CA GLY A 24 8.29 5.64 4.69
C GLY A 24 9.44 6.04 5.61
N MET A 25 9.09 6.62 6.76
CA MET A 25 10.05 7.01 7.81
C MET A 25 9.99 6.02 8.99
N PRO A 26 11.10 5.33 9.31
CA PRO A 26 11.11 4.34 10.38
C PRO A 26 10.59 4.88 11.72
N LYS A 27 9.68 4.13 12.35
CA LYS A 27 9.07 4.46 13.66
C LYS A 27 8.19 5.72 13.68
N GLU A 28 8.01 6.38 12.54
CA GLU A 28 7.12 7.53 12.40
C GLU A 28 5.89 7.14 11.60
N GLY A 29 4.92 6.48 12.27
CA GLY A 29 3.69 6.02 11.63
C GLY A 29 2.70 7.17 11.40
N GLY A 30 2.16 7.28 10.18
CA GLY A 30 1.21 8.33 9.82
C GLY A 30 0.66 8.19 8.41
N TYR A 31 0.04 9.26 7.91
CA TYR A 31 -0.53 9.31 6.57
C TYR A 31 -0.01 10.57 5.86
N LEU A 32 0.87 10.37 4.87
CA LEU A 32 1.42 11.45 4.07
C LEU A 32 1.94 10.87 2.74
N ASP A 33 1.45 11.42 1.63
CA ASP A 33 2.04 11.21 0.31
C ASP A 33 3.35 11.99 0.18
N GLY A 34 4.28 11.50 -0.62
CA GLY A 34 5.62 12.09 -0.73
C GLY A 34 6.64 11.12 -1.30
N VAL A 35 7.92 11.49 -1.27
CA VAL A 35 9.00 10.69 -1.85
C VAL A 35 9.91 10.16 -0.75
N GLY A 36 10.20 8.86 -0.77
CA GLY A 36 11.17 8.26 0.13
C GLY A 36 10.79 8.46 1.60
N PHE A 37 11.68 9.12 2.35
CA PHE A 37 11.50 9.40 3.78
C PHE A 37 10.50 10.53 4.08
N ASP A 38 10.03 11.27 3.08
CA ASP A 38 9.00 12.30 3.27
C ASP A 38 7.58 11.71 3.25
N SER A 39 7.43 10.48 2.77
CA SER A 39 6.17 9.74 2.85
C SER A 39 5.95 9.12 4.24
N ARG A 40 4.69 8.86 4.59
CA ARG A 40 4.30 8.16 5.82
C ARG A 40 3.30 7.05 5.52
N PHE A 41 3.48 5.91 6.19
CA PHE A 41 2.55 4.78 6.23
C PHE A 41 2.15 4.52 7.69
N ARG A 42 1.10 3.74 7.91
CA ARG A 42 0.69 3.25 9.22
C ARG A 42 0.40 1.75 9.13
N TYR A 43 1.30 0.95 9.70
CA TYR A 43 1.24 -0.51 9.70
C TYR A 43 0.99 -1.13 8.30
N PRO A 44 1.82 -0.83 7.28
CA PRO A 44 1.63 -1.41 5.95
C PRO A 44 1.77 -2.94 5.99
N ARG A 45 0.89 -3.68 5.31
CA ARG A 45 0.87 -5.15 5.31
C ARG A 45 1.05 -5.73 3.91
N GLY A 46 -0.05 -5.94 3.19
CA GLY A 46 -0.04 -6.53 1.85
C GLY A 46 0.71 -5.65 0.85
N ILE A 47 1.43 -6.30 -0.05
CA ILE A 47 2.13 -5.63 -1.15
C ILE A 47 2.10 -6.51 -2.39
N THR A 48 1.83 -5.91 -3.54
CA THR A 48 1.97 -6.55 -4.85
C THR A 48 2.68 -5.61 -5.82
N VAL A 49 3.08 -6.10 -6.99
CA VAL A 49 3.85 -5.36 -8.00
C VAL A 49 3.18 -5.45 -9.36
N ASP A 50 3.17 -4.33 -10.08
CA ASP A 50 2.85 -4.29 -11.51
C ASP A 50 3.72 -3.24 -12.21
N GLY A 51 4.48 -3.67 -13.22
CA GLY A 51 5.49 -2.81 -13.86
C GLY A 51 6.43 -2.18 -12.83
N ASP A 52 6.54 -0.85 -12.84
CA ASP A 52 7.36 -0.07 -11.91
C ASP A 52 6.68 0.28 -10.58
N TYR A 53 5.42 -0.10 -10.40
CA TYR A 53 4.63 0.27 -9.25
C TYR A 53 4.44 -0.89 -8.28
N LEU A 54 4.53 -0.57 -6.99
CA LEU A 54 4.08 -1.43 -5.91
C LEU A 54 2.73 -0.91 -5.43
N TYR A 55 1.78 -1.81 -5.23
CA TYR A 55 0.53 -1.49 -4.54
C TYR A 55 0.64 -2.01 -3.11
N VAL A 56 0.39 -1.15 -2.15
CA VAL A 56 0.60 -1.41 -0.73
C VAL A 56 -0.70 -1.18 0.02
N ALA A 57 -1.09 -2.15 0.83
CA ALA A 57 -2.17 -1.99 1.80
C ALA A 57 -1.60 -1.22 2.99
N ASP A 58 -1.98 0.05 3.12
CA ASP A 58 -1.62 0.89 4.25
C ASP A 58 -2.66 0.72 5.35
N THR A 59 -2.62 -0.47 5.95
CA THR A 59 -3.71 -1.04 6.73
C THR A 59 -4.20 -0.15 7.87
N GLY A 60 -3.30 0.49 8.60
CA GLY A 60 -3.68 1.36 9.71
C GLY A 60 -4.21 2.73 9.28
N ASN A 61 -4.10 3.07 7.99
CA ASN A 61 -4.74 4.24 7.39
C ASN A 61 -5.98 3.87 6.55
N ASN A 62 -6.28 2.57 6.37
CA ASN A 62 -7.39 2.07 5.57
C ASN A 62 -7.40 2.54 4.11
N VAL A 63 -6.22 2.63 3.49
CA VAL A 63 -6.09 3.04 2.08
C VAL A 63 -5.15 2.10 1.31
N LEU A 64 -5.30 2.09 -0.02
CA LEU A 64 -4.32 1.53 -0.93
C LEU A 64 -3.35 2.64 -1.34
N ARG A 65 -2.06 2.36 -1.26
CA ARG A 65 -0.99 3.28 -1.69
C ARG A 65 -0.31 2.70 -2.92
N ARG A 66 0.11 3.55 -3.84
CA ARG A 66 0.95 3.19 -4.98
C ARG A 66 2.35 3.78 -4.77
N VAL A 67 3.37 2.94 -4.90
CA VAL A 67 4.77 3.32 -4.73
C VAL A 67 5.53 3.08 -6.03
N ASN A 68 6.17 4.10 -6.58
CA ASN A 68 7.13 3.89 -7.67
C ASN A 68 8.40 3.26 -7.08
N LYS A 69 8.73 2.02 -7.47
CA LYS A 69 9.83 1.25 -6.86
C LYS A 69 11.23 1.76 -7.21
N ASN A 70 11.32 2.65 -8.21
CA ASN A 70 12.56 3.23 -8.69
C ASN A 70 12.81 4.61 -8.06
N THR A 71 11.78 5.46 -8.01
CA THR A 71 11.90 6.85 -7.47
C THR A 71 11.58 6.93 -5.97
N GLY A 72 10.80 6.00 -5.43
CA GLY A 72 10.30 6.04 -4.05
C GLY A 72 9.12 6.99 -3.85
N GLU A 73 8.53 7.53 -4.91
CA GLU A 73 7.29 8.30 -4.84
C GLU A 73 6.13 7.43 -4.31
N VAL A 74 5.37 7.98 -3.37
CA VAL A 74 4.19 7.38 -2.76
C VAL A 74 3.00 8.29 -2.99
N LEU A 75 1.95 7.73 -3.56
CA LEU A 75 0.66 8.37 -3.72
C LEU A 75 -0.44 7.50 -3.12
N THR A 76 -1.50 8.15 -2.64
CA THR A 76 -2.75 7.47 -2.34
C THR A 76 -3.39 7.03 -3.65
N PHE A 77 -3.69 5.74 -3.74
CA PHE A 77 -4.16 5.10 -4.97
C PHE A 77 -5.66 4.89 -4.97
N SER A 78 -6.21 4.58 -3.80
CA SER A 78 -7.64 4.48 -3.55
C SER A 78 -7.89 4.48 -2.04
N GLY A 79 -9.05 4.97 -1.62
CA GLY A 79 -9.42 5.05 -0.22
C GLY A 79 -9.36 6.47 0.32
N ASN A 80 -10.14 6.72 1.37
CA ASN A 80 -10.12 7.98 2.10
C ASN A 80 -9.84 7.74 3.58
N THR A 81 -8.86 8.44 4.15
CA THR A 81 -8.45 8.26 5.54
C THR A 81 -9.46 8.80 6.53
N GLY A 82 -9.52 8.19 7.72
CA GLY A 82 -10.34 8.67 8.83
C GLY A 82 -11.75 8.06 8.88
N GLN A 83 -12.08 7.13 7.99
CA GLN A 83 -13.37 6.44 7.97
C GLN A 83 -13.17 4.93 7.82
N SER A 84 -13.21 4.21 8.94
CA SER A 84 -13.15 2.74 8.99
C SER A 84 -14.53 2.14 8.69
N SER A 85 -14.96 2.24 7.45
CA SER A 85 -16.22 1.64 6.96
C SER A 85 -15.99 1.14 5.55
N PHE A 86 -16.50 -0.03 5.19
CA PHE A 86 -16.48 -0.41 3.78
C PHE A 86 -17.56 0.31 3.00
N THR A 87 -17.16 0.95 1.92
CA THR A 87 -18.08 1.56 0.95
C THR A 87 -17.48 1.36 -0.44
N PRO A 88 -18.14 0.60 -1.33
CA PRO A 88 -17.69 0.49 -2.70
C PRO A 88 -17.86 1.82 -3.42
N GLY A 89 -17.01 2.10 -4.40
CA GLY A 89 -17.04 3.31 -5.18
C GLY A 89 -15.84 3.39 -6.12
N GLU A 90 -15.76 4.48 -6.88
CA GLU A 90 -14.55 4.82 -7.62
C GLU A 90 -13.39 5.08 -6.64
N ARG A 91 -12.16 5.14 -7.16
CA ARG A 91 -10.92 5.14 -6.35
C ARG A 91 -10.95 6.03 -5.10
N ASP A 92 -11.41 7.28 -5.24
CA ASP A 92 -11.41 8.29 -4.17
C ASP A 92 -12.64 8.23 -3.26
N GLU A 93 -13.69 7.55 -3.71
CA GLU A 93 -14.95 7.35 -2.98
C GLU A 93 -14.97 6.04 -2.21
N ALA A 94 -14.18 5.06 -2.66
CA ALA A 94 -14.02 3.79 -2.00
C ALA A 94 -13.53 3.99 -0.57
N ARG A 95 -14.09 3.21 0.35
CA ARG A 95 -13.66 3.15 1.73
C ARG A 95 -13.39 1.70 2.09
N PHE A 96 -12.35 1.50 2.88
CA PHE A 96 -11.90 0.19 3.28
C PHE A 96 -11.87 0.09 4.80
N ASN A 97 -11.86 -1.15 5.30
CA ASN A 97 -11.86 -1.40 6.73
C ASN A 97 -10.87 -2.53 7.05
N ASN A 98 -9.57 -2.20 7.16
CA ASN A 98 -8.49 -3.16 7.46
C ASN A 98 -8.17 -4.11 6.27
N ILE A 99 -7.71 -3.51 5.17
CA ILE A 99 -7.12 -4.23 4.04
C ILE A 99 -5.83 -4.92 4.48
N ILE A 100 -5.70 -6.23 4.24
CA ILE A 100 -4.53 -7.00 4.68
C ILE A 100 -3.68 -7.52 3.52
N SER A 101 -4.29 -8.12 2.50
CA SER A 101 -3.58 -8.80 1.42
C SER A 101 -3.95 -8.19 0.08
N LEU A 102 -2.98 -8.18 -0.86
CA LEU A 102 -3.14 -7.67 -2.21
C LEU A 102 -2.57 -8.68 -3.22
N THR A 103 -3.23 -8.83 -4.37
CA THR A 103 -2.69 -9.57 -5.52
C THR A 103 -3.10 -8.90 -6.83
N THR A 104 -2.27 -9.05 -7.86
CA THR A 104 -2.58 -8.59 -9.22
C THR A 104 -1.83 -9.45 -10.23
N ALA A 105 -2.27 -9.43 -11.48
CA ALA A 105 -1.54 -9.97 -12.61
C ALA A 105 -1.40 -8.88 -13.69
N SER A 106 -0.34 -8.94 -14.49
CA SER A 106 -0.05 -7.92 -15.51
C SER A 106 -1.10 -7.83 -16.62
N ASN A 107 -1.87 -8.90 -16.84
CA ASN A 107 -2.91 -8.99 -17.87
C ASN A 107 -4.31 -8.62 -17.37
N THR A 108 -4.48 -8.29 -16.08
CA THR A 108 -5.75 -7.79 -15.55
C THR A 108 -5.61 -6.30 -15.28
N PRO A 109 -6.67 -5.50 -15.48
CA PRO A 109 -6.67 -4.11 -15.04
C PRO A 109 -6.91 -4.00 -13.54
N TYR A 110 -6.96 -5.08 -12.74
CA TYR A 110 -7.34 -5.00 -11.33
C TYR A 110 -6.23 -5.34 -10.33
N VAL A 111 -6.24 -4.66 -9.18
CA VAL A 111 -5.67 -5.13 -7.90
C VAL A 111 -6.80 -5.73 -7.08
N TYR A 112 -6.66 -6.99 -6.70
CA TYR A 112 -7.58 -7.66 -5.78
C TYR A 112 -7.06 -7.50 -4.36
N PHE A 113 -7.97 -7.35 -3.41
CA PHE A 113 -7.64 -7.18 -2.00
C PHE A 113 -8.55 -8.00 -1.11
N SER A 114 -8.04 -8.38 0.07
CA SER A 114 -8.85 -8.95 1.14
C SER A 114 -9.07 -7.92 2.23
N ASP A 115 -10.32 -7.71 2.61
CA ASP A 115 -10.70 -6.93 3.79
C ASP A 115 -11.10 -7.90 4.89
N SER A 116 -10.36 -7.85 6.01
CA SER A 116 -10.47 -8.86 7.07
C SER A 116 -11.60 -8.60 8.06
N VAL A 117 -12.16 -7.40 8.09
CA VAL A 117 -13.28 -7.07 8.98
C VAL A 117 -14.60 -7.36 8.27
N GLU A 118 -14.65 -7.08 6.98
CA GLU A 118 -15.87 -7.18 6.17
C GLU A 118 -16.02 -8.55 5.49
N ASN A 119 -15.01 -9.43 5.63
CA ASN A 119 -14.97 -10.77 5.03
C ASN A 119 -15.15 -10.76 3.50
N ILE A 120 -14.63 -9.75 2.82
CA ILE A 120 -14.75 -9.59 1.36
C ILE A 120 -13.41 -9.77 0.64
N ILE A 121 -13.51 -10.23 -0.60
CA ILE A 121 -12.49 -10.04 -1.63
C ILE A 121 -13.02 -8.98 -2.59
N GLY A 122 -12.36 -7.82 -2.59
CA GLY A 122 -12.70 -6.72 -3.49
C GLY A 122 -11.67 -6.56 -4.61
N LYS A 123 -11.93 -5.63 -5.51
CA LYS A 123 -11.01 -5.23 -6.57
C LYS A 123 -11.03 -3.72 -6.80
N VAL A 124 -9.90 -3.16 -7.20
CA VAL A 124 -9.75 -1.77 -7.65
C VAL A 124 -9.06 -1.79 -9.02
N GLU A 125 -9.52 -0.98 -9.97
CA GLU A 125 -8.90 -0.86 -11.29
C GLU A 125 -7.54 -0.13 -11.21
N LYS A 126 -6.57 -0.50 -12.06
CA LYS A 126 -5.13 -0.14 -12.00
C LYS A 126 -4.79 1.17 -12.68
#